data_AF-A0A2A2FFC1-F1
#
_entry.id   AF-A0A2A2FFC1-F1
#
_cell.length_a   1.000
_cell.length_b   1.000
_cell.length_c   1.000
_cell.angle_alpha   90.00
_cell.angle_beta   90.00
_cell.angle_gamma   90.00
#
_symmetry.space_group_name_H-M   'P 1'
#
loop_
_entity.id
_entity.type
_entity.pdbx_description
1 polymer ?
#
loop_
_entity_poly.entity_id
_entity_poly.type
_entity_poly.pdbx_seq_one_letter_code
_entity_poly.pdbx_strand_id
1 'polypeptide(L)'
;MSQPTTPRETEDRDQKSERERTDHRERKADHEERIKRHLSASREIASNLEFDDALDFEMGLPKPDRRRFLATSAVAAAGAFAGCSGESEPSESTDEEGDPESGSESASDGETDAAQSETVQLEAHQYEFQPQEIRVPPNTELTIEFTQSTFEKNQDFTVHTFYLEEPYDIGPIELPESTDDDVIDSVTFVTEEEGTFDFECNVYCGDGHAQMNGQLYVVPEGESIEKVDFTDMQTLKDRHEVITEESELPAEPEHDLDLRDLMVVTERNNASVAMIDTVNDELLERVEDVGKAIHVHDFHPELPEQSREGAYVYTQSRQGEMYKIDLFGFERVAVADAGTDARDIAVSRDGEWVIGGFYNPNHLVVCDAETMEPVKRIPTHTVDPDGQSVGSRVCSLYDVPEEGLFLAGLKEGGEVWLIDYTQEDFPVVATIDCGRTLHDGFFTDDGRYFMIASQTDNQMDVIDTQEREHVAAIPMDGVPHPGPGALYPDEDLAFTTHAGAPSVGVWNTSTWDVEEMIDVRGSGLFIRKHENSDYVWADVILTDTEDDAYVYLIDPESLEVAQEIDCSQWGVAAAIHPEFSRDGEKVYISGWMGENQSILVFDPNTGELLDQIEGLLAPTGKFLGTRAEGH
;
A
#
# COMPACT_ATOMS: atom_id res chain seq x y z
N MET A 1 44.29 -45.45 -8.55
CA MET A 1 43.77 -46.30 -9.65
C MET A 1 42.26 -46.30 -9.53
N SER A 2 41.57 -45.47 -10.30
CA SER A 2 40.11 -45.49 -10.34
C SER A 2 39.66 -46.78 -11.03
N GLN A 3 38.63 -47.44 -10.50
CA GLN A 3 38.03 -48.58 -11.20
C GLN A 3 37.23 -48.08 -12.40
N PRO A 4 37.14 -48.84 -13.50
CA PRO A 4 36.25 -48.48 -14.60
C PRO A 4 34.80 -48.68 -14.16
N THR A 5 33.97 -47.65 -14.31
CA THR A 5 32.51 -47.78 -14.23
C THR A 5 32.03 -48.81 -15.25
N THR A 6 31.03 -49.60 -14.89
CA THR A 6 30.50 -50.62 -15.80
C THR A 6 29.60 -49.97 -16.86
N PRO A 7 29.49 -50.53 -18.08
CA PRO A 7 28.74 -49.90 -19.18
C PRO A 7 27.29 -49.55 -18.83
N ARG A 8 26.68 -50.33 -17.93
CA ARG A 8 25.31 -50.15 -17.46
C ARG A 8 25.13 -48.94 -16.53
N GLU A 9 26.14 -48.63 -15.71
CA GLU A 9 26.12 -47.45 -14.83
C GLU A 9 26.29 -46.16 -15.62
N THR A 10 26.95 -46.20 -16.80
CA THR A 10 26.96 -45.09 -17.76
C THR A 10 25.61 -44.95 -18.47
N GLU A 11 25.01 -46.05 -18.96
CA GLU A 11 23.70 -46.00 -19.65
C GLU A 11 22.57 -45.47 -18.75
N ASP A 12 22.51 -45.86 -17.47
CA ASP A 12 21.51 -45.35 -16.52
C ASP A 12 21.76 -43.86 -16.16
N ARG A 13 23.02 -43.41 -16.12
CA ARG A 13 23.37 -41.99 -15.89
C ARG A 13 23.04 -41.12 -17.09
N ASP A 14 23.39 -41.58 -18.30
CA ASP A 14 23.12 -40.86 -19.54
C ASP A 14 21.60 -40.73 -19.73
N GLN A 15 20.82 -41.78 -19.47
CA GLN A 15 19.34 -41.74 -19.50
C GLN A 15 18.74 -40.83 -18.42
N LYS A 16 19.30 -40.76 -17.20
CA LYS A 16 18.85 -39.79 -16.20
C LYS A 16 19.11 -38.36 -16.69
N SER A 17 20.29 -38.08 -17.23
CA SER A 17 20.63 -36.76 -17.77
C SER A 17 19.84 -36.39 -19.03
N GLU A 18 19.47 -37.36 -19.89
CA GLU A 18 18.59 -37.12 -21.04
C GLU A 18 17.15 -36.86 -20.61
N ARG A 19 16.67 -37.50 -19.53
CA ARG A 19 15.38 -37.16 -18.92
C ARG A 19 15.41 -35.76 -18.33
N GLU A 20 16.35 -35.46 -17.45
CA GLU A 20 16.53 -34.12 -16.84
C GLU A 20 16.64 -33.02 -17.92
N ARG A 21 17.35 -33.28 -19.03
CA ARG A 21 17.43 -32.35 -20.17
C ARG A 21 16.20 -32.27 -21.06
N THR A 22 15.37 -33.32 -21.09
CA THR A 22 14.08 -33.28 -21.81
C THR A 22 13.06 -32.55 -20.98
N ASP A 23 13.01 -32.84 -19.68
CA ASP A 23 12.14 -32.24 -18.68
C ASP A 23 12.42 -30.74 -18.54
N HIS A 24 13.69 -30.32 -18.47
CA HIS A 24 14.08 -28.90 -18.51
C HIS A 24 13.77 -28.22 -19.87
N ARG A 25 13.75 -28.97 -20.99
CA ARG A 25 13.33 -28.41 -22.29
C ARG A 25 11.82 -28.30 -22.44
N GLU A 26 11.07 -29.22 -21.84
CA GLU A 26 9.61 -29.19 -21.81
C GLU A 26 9.15 -28.08 -20.86
N ARG A 27 9.74 -27.98 -19.66
CA ARG A 27 9.57 -26.81 -18.76
C ARG A 27 9.94 -25.50 -19.44
N LYS A 28 11.10 -25.40 -20.11
CA LYS A 28 11.47 -24.18 -20.85
C LYS A 28 10.55 -23.87 -22.02
N ALA A 29 9.98 -24.88 -22.70
CA ALA A 29 9.03 -24.67 -23.79
C ALA A 29 7.65 -24.22 -23.28
N ASP A 30 7.20 -24.77 -22.14
CA ASP A 30 5.97 -24.36 -21.46
C ASP A 30 6.13 -22.97 -20.83
N HIS A 31 7.24 -22.67 -20.15
CA HIS A 31 7.65 -21.32 -19.74
C HIS A 31 7.66 -20.37 -20.95
N GLU A 32 8.29 -20.73 -22.06
CA GLU A 32 8.26 -19.91 -23.27
C GLU A 32 6.84 -19.74 -23.82
N GLU A 33 5.93 -20.70 -23.66
CA GLU A 33 4.52 -20.61 -24.09
C GLU A 33 3.62 -19.89 -23.07
N ARG A 34 3.99 -19.87 -21.79
CA ARG A 34 3.38 -19.13 -20.69
C ARG A 34 3.81 -17.67 -20.73
N ILE A 35 5.11 -17.37 -20.86
CA ILE A 35 5.62 -16.03 -21.19
C ILE A 35 5.05 -15.56 -22.52
N LYS A 36 4.96 -16.39 -23.58
CA LYS A 36 4.29 -15.96 -24.82
C LYS A 36 2.79 -15.75 -24.64
N ARG A 37 2.12 -16.45 -23.72
CA ARG A 37 0.71 -16.20 -23.37
C ARG A 37 0.56 -14.91 -22.59
N HIS A 38 1.37 -14.69 -21.57
CA HIS A 38 1.39 -13.49 -20.74
C HIS A 38 1.79 -12.28 -21.58
N LEU A 39 2.94 -12.30 -22.26
CA LEU A 39 3.31 -11.29 -23.25
C LEU A 39 2.35 -11.21 -24.45
N SER A 40 1.50 -12.22 -24.74
CA SER A 40 0.42 -12.06 -25.71
C SER A 40 -0.81 -11.40 -25.12
N ALA A 41 -1.11 -11.60 -23.83
CA ALA A 41 -2.12 -10.84 -23.12
C ALA A 41 -1.64 -9.39 -22.94
N SER A 42 -0.40 -9.17 -22.47
CA SER A 42 0.25 -7.86 -22.43
C SER A 42 0.45 -7.23 -23.82
N ARG A 43 0.53 -8.01 -24.92
CA ARG A 43 0.51 -7.48 -26.30
C ARG A 43 -0.88 -7.29 -26.88
N GLU A 44 -1.88 -8.05 -26.44
CA GLU A 44 -3.28 -7.83 -26.82
C GLU A 44 -3.77 -6.57 -26.10
N ILE A 45 -3.40 -6.40 -24.83
CA ILE A 45 -3.41 -5.13 -24.08
C ILE A 45 -2.60 -4.07 -24.85
N ALA A 46 -1.29 -4.22 -25.07
CA ALA A 46 -0.48 -3.17 -25.74
C ALA A 46 -0.90 -2.86 -27.20
N SER A 47 -1.53 -3.80 -27.91
CA SER A 47 -2.11 -3.60 -29.25
C SER A 47 -3.51 -2.98 -29.20
N ASN A 48 -4.25 -3.18 -28.11
CA ASN A 48 -5.46 -2.40 -27.81
C ASN A 48 -5.09 -1.01 -27.25
N LEU A 49 -3.82 -0.80 -26.87
CA LEU A 49 -3.22 0.47 -26.42
C LEU A 49 -2.24 1.09 -27.45
N GLU A 50 -2.40 0.78 -28.75
CA GLU A 50 -1.60 1.27 -29.89
C GLU A 50 -0.04 1.34 -29.75
N PHE A 51 0.58 0.61 -28.81
CA PHE A 51 2.03 0.60 -28.53
C PHE A 51 2.88 -0.24 -29.53
N ASP A 52 2.48 -0.34 -30.80
CA ASP A 52 3.02 -1.30 -31.78
C ASP A 52 4.48 -1.00 -32.22
N ASP A 53 5.01 0.21 -31.95
CA ASP A 53 6.36 0.64 -32.32
C ASP A 53 7.45 0.43 -31.22
N ALA A 54 7.10 -0.09 -30.03
CA ALA A 54 8.01 -0.13 -28.86
C ALA A 54 8.74 -1.47 -28.61
N LEU A 55 8.38 -2.56 -29.30
CA LEU A 55 8.86 -3.93 -28.99
C LEU A 55 9.93 -4.50 -29.95
N ASP A 56 10.58 -3.67 -30.76
CA ASP A 56 11.69 -4.07 -31.65
C ASP A 56 13.07 -3.93 -30.96
N PHE A 57 13.25 -4.59 -29.81
CA PHE A 57 14.51 -4.63 -29.07
C PHE A 57 15.33 -5.90 -29.43
N GLU A 58 16.30 -5.78 -30.34
CA GLU A 58 17.37 -6.79 -30.45
C GLU A 58 18.23 -6.73 -29.17
N MET A 59 18.30 -7.83 -28.41
CA MET A 59 19.20 -7.96 -27.25
C MET A 59 20.67 -7.79 -27.65
N GLY A 60 21.17 -6.57 -27.54
CA GLY A 60 22.50 -6.15 -27.99
C GLY A 60 23.18 -5.20 -27.01
N LEU A 61 23.32 -5.62 -25.74
CA LEU A 61 23.96 -4.83 -24.68
C LEU A 61 25.35 -4.27 -25.11
N PRO A 62 25.55 -2.94 -25.12
CA PRO A 62 26.88 -2.36 -25.27
C PRO A 62 27.68 -2.54 -23.97
N LYS A 63 28.87 -3.13 -24.05
CA LYS A 63 29.76 -3.22 -22.88
C LYS A 63 30.30 -1.84 -22.48
N PRO A 64 30.34 -1.50 -21.18
CA PRO A 64 30.87 -0.22 -20.72
C PRO A 64 32.39 -0.14 -20.93
N ASP A 65 32.86 0.93 -21.56
CA ASP A 65 34.29 1.15 -21.84
C ASP A 65 34.97 2.02 -20.77
N ARG A 66 36.22 1.70 -20.44
CA ARG A 66 36.88 2.21 -19.22
C ARG A 66 37.46 3.63 -19.37
N ARG A 67 37.01 4.54 -18.49
CA ARG A 67 37.68 5.77 -17.97
C ARG A 67 38.55 6.59 -18.93
N ARG A 68 38.27 7.90 -19.04
CA ARG A 68 39.36 8.92 -19.00
C ARG A 68 38.92 10.35 -18.62
N PHE A 69 39.58 10.88 -17.59
CA PHE A 69 39.65 12.30 -17.24
C PHE A 69 40.20 13.17 -18.40
N LEU A 70 39.67 14.38 -18.56
CA LEU A 70 40.46 15.60 -18.81
C LEU A 70 39.60 16.87 -18.65
N ALA A 71 40.07 17.84 -17.85
CA ALA A 71 39.45 19.15 -17.70
C ALA A 71 39.99 20.17 -18.72
N THR A 72 39.22 21.21 -19.10
CA THR A 72 39.57 22.64 -18.89
C THR A 72 38.65 23.66 -19.62
N SER A 73 38.32 24.75 -18.92
CA SER A 73 38.11 26.15 -19.41
C SER A 73 36.98 26.46 -20.41
N ALA A 74 35.98 27.34 -20.20
CA ALA A 74 35.84 28.68 -19.56
C ALA A 74 35.71 29.87 -20.57
N VAL A 75 35.08 30.98 -20.11
CA VAL A 75 34.85 32.31 -20.77
C VAL A 75 33.54 32.39 -21.62
N ALA A 76 32.41 32.97 -21.16
CA ALA A 76 32.03 34.39 -20.92
C ALA A 76 31.64 35.18 -22.22
N ALA A 77 30.82 36.25 -22.25
CA ALA A 77 30.23 37.14 -21.22
C ALA A 77 29.03 38.00 -21.76
N ALA A 78 28.26 38.62 -20.83
CA ALA A 78 27.51 39.91 -20.94
C ALA A 78 26.33 40.05 -21.95
N GLY A 79 25.27 40.86 -21.70
CA GLY A 79 24.91 41.75 -20.56
C GLY A 79 23.45 42.27 -20.69
N ALA A 80 22.81 42.77 -19.61
CA ALA A 80 22.54 44.20 -19.31
C ALA A 80 21.60 44.96 -20.29
N PHE A 81 20.62 45.83 -19.91
CA PHE A 81 20.19 46.41 -18.61
C PHE A 81 18.83 47.16 -18.75
N ALA A 82 18.03 47.21 -17.66
CA ALA A 82 17.17 48.33 -17.14
C ALA A 82 15.99 49.01 -17.92
N GLY A 83 14.94 49.37 -17.16
CA GLY A 83 14.01 50.51 -17.39
C GLY A 83 12.50 50.20 -17.16
N CYS A 84 11.94 50.18 -15.93
CA CYS A 84 11.57 51.27 -15.00
C CYS A 84 10.24 52.04 -15.28
N SER A 85 9.23 51.77 -14.41
CA SER A 85 8.28 52.69 -13.72
C SER A 85 7.28 53.59 -14.48
N GLY A 86 6.04 53.65 -13.99
CA GLY A 86 5.09 54.75 -14.24
C GLY A 86 3.66 54.59 -13.70
N GLU A 87 3.27 55.47 -12.78
CA GLU A 87 1.95 55.58 -12.11
C GLU A 87 1.12 56.79 -12.67
N SER A 88 -0.15 57.12 -12.35
CA SER A 88 -1.20 56.61 -11.43
C SER A 88 -2.58 57.21 -11.80
N GLU A 89 -3.70 56.45 -11.66
CA GLU A 89 -5.07 56.91 -11.24
C GLU A 89 -5.84 58.05 -12.01
N PRO A 90 -7.12 58.37 -11.67
CA PRO A 90 -8.32 57.54 -11.43
C PRO A 90 -9.62 58.10 -12.10
N SER A 91 -10.80 57.49 -11.88
CA SER A 91 -12.11 58.19 -11.90
C SER A 91 -13.23 57.49 -11.12
N GLU A 92 -14.04 58.26 -10.40
CA GLU A 92 -15.10 57.86 -9.45
C GLU A 92 -16.47 57.51 -10.10
N SER A 93 -17.36 56.82 -9.35
CA SER A 93 -18.70 57.39 -8.98
C SER A 93 -19.57 56.51 -8.03
N THR A 94 -19.74 56.99 -6.79
CA THR A 94 -20.99 57.10 -5.98
C THR A 94 -21.89 55.89 -5.63
N ASP A 95 -21.93 55.58 -4.32
CA ASP A 95 -23.08 55.65 -3.37
C ASP A 95 -24.46 55.05 -3.71
N GLU A 96 -25.01 54.22 -2.81
CA GLU A 96 -26.05 54.63 -1.82
C GLU A 96 -26.30 53.54 -0.73
N GLU A 97 -26.57 53.96 0.52
CA GLU A 97 -26.99 53.10 1.64
C GLU A 97 -28.52 52.88 1.69
N GLY A 98 -28.97 51.81 2.35
CA GLY A 98 -30.40 51.58 2.61
C GLY A 98 -30.70 50.46 3.61
N ASP A 99 -30.66 50.78 4.90
CA ASP A 99 -31.27 50.00 6.00
C ASP A 99 -32.81 50.21 5.99
N PRO A 100 -33.66 49.23 6.38
CA PRO A 100 -34.24 49.36 7.73
C PRO A 100 -34.69 48.08 8.48
N GLU A 101 -34.49 48.13 9.80
CA GLU A 101 -35.39 47.71 10.90
C GLU A 101 -36.44 46.58 10.72
N SER A 102 -36.19 45.49 11.44
CA SER A 102 -37.10 44.74 12.33
C SER A 102 -38.59 44.53 11.99
N GLY A 103 -38.99 43.27 11.90
CA GLY A 103 -40.37 42.82 12.08
C GLY A 103 -40.44 41.42 12.67
N SER A 104 -40.81 41.30 13.95
CA SER A 104 -40.98 40.01 14.63
C SER A 104 -42.44 39.54 14.57
N GLU A 105 -42.73 38.43 13.90
CA GLU A 105 -43.94 37.65 14.16
C GLU A 105 -43.61 36.16 14.21
N SER A 106 -43.85 35.54 15.37
CA SER A 106 -43.72 34.10 15.57
C SER A 106 -44.99 33.40 15.09
N ALA A 107 -44.89 32.59 14.04
CA ALA A 107 -45.90 31.60 13.67
C ALA A 107 -45.32 30.21 13.91
N SER A 108 -45.94 29.44 14.79
CA SER A 108 -45.65 28.03 14.98
C SER A 108 -46.45 27.21 13.97
N ASP A 109 -45.79 26.77 12.90
CA ASP A 109 -46.29 25.70 12.04
C ASP A 109 -45.32 24.53 12.16
N GLY A 110 -45.86 23.32 12.26
CA GLY A 110 -45.04 22.11 12.33
C GLY A 110 -44.51 21.78 10.94
N GLU A 111 -43.20 21.85 10.76
CA GLU A 111 -42.55 21.28 9.58
C GLU A 111 -42.81 19.77 9.56
N THR A 112 -43.53 19.34 8.53
CA THR A 112 -43.38 18.00 7.98
C THR A 112 -41.99 17.93 7.38
N ASP A 113 -41.24 16.87 7.67
CA ASP A 113 -39.93 16.62 7.06
C ASP A 113 -40.04 16.79 5.54
N ALA A 114 -39.48 17.88 5.03
CA ALA A 114 -39.23 18.01 3.62
C ALA A 114 -38.03 17.11 3.34
N ALA A 115 -38.21 16.08 2.51
CA ALA A 115 -37.09 15.29 2.02
C ALA A 115 -36.06 16.27 1.45
N GLN A 116 -34.88 16.30 2.07
CA GLN A 116 -33.79 17.14 1.59
C GLN A 116 -33.35 16.55 0.25
N SER A 117 -33.24 17.38 -0.78
CA SER A 117 -32.82 16.97 -2.10
C SER A 117 -31.54 17.70 -2.46
N GLU A 118 -30.49 16.97 -2.78
CA GLU A 118 -29.18 17.54 -3.10
C GLU A 118 -28.74 17.11 -4.49
N THR A 119 -27.94 17.94 -5.14
CA THR A 119 -27.42 17.66 -6.48
C THR A 119 -25.95 18.02 -6.53
N VAL A 120 -25.12 17.02 -6.85
CA VAL A 120 -23.67 17.13 -6.88
C VAL A 120 -23.20 16.79 -8.28
N GLN A 121 -22.34 17.65 -8.83
CA GLN A 121 -21.73 17.42 -10.14
C GLN A 121 -20.43 16.66 -9.95
N LEU A 122 -20.26 15.58 -10.71
CA LEU A 122 -19.08 14.72 -10.68
C LEU A 122 -18.44 14.70 -12.07
N GLU A 123 -17.20 15.15 -12.12
CA GLU A 123 -16.31 15.03 -13.27
C GLU A 123 -15.38 13.83 -13.07
N ALA A 124 -15.05 13.13 -14.14
CA ALA A 124 -14.08 12.04 -14.14
C ALA A 124 -12.86 12.46 -14.95
N HIS A 125 -11.73 12.65 -14.29
CA HIS A 125 -10.45 12.87 -14.94
C HIS A 125 -9.67 11.55 -15.00
N GLN A 126 -8.59 11.53 -15.78
CA GLN A 126 -7.77 10.33 -15.87
C GLN A 126 -7.14 10.00 -14.51
N TYR A 127 -7.65 8.93 -13.90
CA TYR A 127 -7.28 8.40 -12.57
C TYR A 127 -7.84 9.19 -11.36
N GLU A 128 -8.84 10.06 -11.54
CA GLU A 128 -9.40 10.88 -10.46
C GLU A 128 -10.89 11.21 -10.70
N PHE A 129 -11.70 11.24 -9.64
CA PHE A 129 -13.01 11.90 -9.68
C PHE A 129 -12.93 13.29 -9.05
N GLN A 130 -13.68 14.24 -9.58
CA GLN A 130 -13.81 15.58 -8.99
C GLN A 130 -15.30 15.92 -8.77
N PRO A 131 -15.77 16.07 -7.52
CA PRO A 131 -15.02 15.92 -6.28
C PRO A 131 -14.71 14.45 -5.93
N GLN A 132 -13.55 14.20 -5.31
CA GLN A 132 -13.24 12.92 -4.66
C GLN A 132 -14.07 12.69 -3.38
N GLU A 133 -14.72 13.71 -2.83
CA GLU A 133 -15.53 13.61 -1.60
C GLU A 133 -16.90 14.26 -1.81
N ILE A 134 -17.96 13.51 -1.50
CA ILE A 134 -19.34 13.99 -1.47
C ILE A 134 -19.82 13.87 -0.01
N ARG A 135 -20.39 14.94 0.56
CA ARG A 135 -20.87 14.95 1.96
C ARG A 135 -22.32 15.40 2.00
N VAL A 136 -23.22 14.56 2.51
CA VAL A 136 -24.68 14.83 2.57
C VAL A 136 -25.28 14.33 3.90
N PRO A 137 -26.40 14.89 4.38
CA PRO A 137 -27.14 14.33 5.51
C PRO A 137 -27.80 12.97 5.20
N PRO A 138 -28.17 12.16 6.21
CA PRO A 138 -29.01 10.98 6.02
C PRO A 138 -30.43 11.35 5.55
N ASN A 139 -31.06 10.42 4.82
CA ASN A 139 -32.38 10.58 4.21
C ASN A 139 -32.46 11.71 3.16
N THR A 140 -31.34 12.06 2.54
CA THR A 140 -31.26 13.03 1.44
C THR A 140 -31.47 12.32 0.10
N GLU A 141 -32.37 12.83 -0.73
CA GLU A 141 -32.50 12.48 -2.15
C GLU A 141 -31.32 13.10 -2.92
N LEU A 142 -30.18 12.40 -2.91
CA LEU A 142 -28.95 12.80 -3.58
C LEU A 142 -29.03 12.42 -5.06
N THR A 143 -28.83 13.41 -5.93
CA THR A 143 -28.58 13.22 -7.36
C THR A 143 -27.11 13.51 -7.68
N ILE A 144 -26.40 12.53 -8.21
CA ILE A 144 -25.06 12.72 -8.78
C ILE A 144 -25.25 12.94 -10.29
N GLU A 145 -24.89 14.14 -10.77
CA GLU A 145 -24.89 14.52 -12.19
C GLU A 145 -23.50 14.31 -12.76
N PHE A 146 -23.35 13.44 -13.77
CA PHE A 146 -22.08 13.21 -14.44
C PHE A 146 -21.90 14.26 -15.55
N THR A 147 -20.99 15.21 -15.33
CA THR A 147 -20.85 16.43 -16.14
C THR A 147 -19.71 16.38 -17.14
N GLN A 148 -18.60 15.70 -16.82
CA GLN A 148 -17.42 15.62 -17.69
C GLN A 148 -16.66 14.30 -17.50
N SER A 149 -16.02 13.82 -18.55
CA SER A 149 -15.05 12.72 -18.52
C SER A 149 -13.82 13.16 -19.33
N THR A 150 -12.58 12.90 -18.90
CA THR A 150 -11.37 13.25 -19.65
C THR A 150 -10.27 12.18 -19.60
N PHE A 151 -9.54 12.07 -20.71
CA PHE A 151 -8.46 11.11 -20.96
C PHE A 151 -7.20 11.86 -21.43
N GLU A 152 -6.66 12.71 -20.55
CA GLU A 152 -5.68 13.74 -20.94
C GLU A 152 -4.31 13.20 -21.39
N LYS A 153 -3.90 12.04 -20.87
CA LYS A 153 -2.55 11.45 -21.03
C LYS A 153 -2.55 10.09 -21.75
N ASN A 154 -3.68 9.41 -21.85
CA ASN A 154 -3.81 8.12 -22.55
C ASN A 154 -5.07 8.15 -23.44
N GLN A 155 -4.91 8.07 -24.76
CA GLN A 155 -6.01 8.16 -25.73
C GLN A 155 -6.60 6.80 -26.11
N ASP A 156 -6.04 5.72 -25.58
CA ASP A 156 -6.45 4.35 -25.90
C ASP A 156 -7.58 3.85 -25.01
N PHE A 157 -7.76 4.46 -23.84
CA PHE A 157 -8.93 4.30 -22.99
C PHE A 157 -9.97 5.38 -23.29
N THR A 158 -11.22 4.95 -23.48
CA THR A 158 -12.37 5.79 -23.87
C THR A 158 -13.51 5.74 -22.85
N VAL A 159 -13.28 5.13 -21.69
CA VAL A 159 -14.31 4.88 -20.68
C VAL A 159 -13.74 5.03 -19.27
N HIS A 160 -14.44 5.84 -18.47
CA HIS A 160 -14.43 5.76 -17.01
C HIS A 160 -15.77 5.18 -16.60
N THR A 161 -15.87 4.60 -15.41
CA THR A 161 -17.14 4.18 -14.82
C THR A 161 -17.33 4.81 -13.46
N PHE A 162 -18.57 4.86 -12.99
CA PHE A 162 -18.90 5.12 -11.60
C PHE A 162 -19.59 3.89 -11.01
N TYR A 163 -19.03 3.34 -9.94
CA TYR A 163 -19.63 2.29 -9.13
C TYR A 163 -19.53 2.71 -7.65
N LEU A 164 -20.67 2.89 -6.98
CA LEU A 164 -20.75 3.13 -5.53
C LEU A 164 -21.04 1.81 -4.83
N GLU A 165 -20.21 1.45 -3.84
CA GLU A 165 -20.25 0.17 -3.14
C GLU A 165 -21.56 -0.08 -2.34
N GLU A 166 -21.64 -1.26 -1.71
CA GLU A 166 -22.68 -1.58 -0.73
C GLU A 166 -22.70 -0.52 0.42
N PRO A 167 -23.88 -0.11 0.91
CA PRO A 167 -25.20 -0.73 0.74
C PRO A 167 -25.96 -0.25 -0.51
N TYR A 168 -25.43 0.74 -1.24
CA TYR A 168 -26.14 1.38 -2.34
C TYR A 168 -26.09 0.56 -3.64
N ASP A 169 -24.94 -0.08 -3.93
CA ASP A 169 -24.75 -0.96 -5.11
C ASP A 169 -25.18 -0.27 -6.43
N ILE A 170 -24.63 0.93 -6.66
CA ILE A 170 -25.01 1.79 -7.78
C ILE A 170 -23.92 1.77 -8.85
N GLY A 171 -24.14 0.97 -9.88
CA GLY A 171 -23.36 0.97 -11.12
C GLY A 171 -23.07 -0.44 -11.66
N PRO A 172 -21.98 -0.62 -12.42
CA PRO A 172 -21.13 0.44 -12.99
C PRO A 172 -21.90 1.28 -14.03
N ILE A 173 -21.75 2.60 -13.98
CA ILE A 173 -22.30 3.57 -14.94
C ILE A 173 -21.16 4.06 -15.83
N GLU A 174 -21.22 3.86 -17.15
CA GLU A 174 -20.21 4.37 -18.09
C GLU A 174 -20.27 5.90 -18.22
N LEU A 175 -19.13 6.57 -18.02
CA LEU A 175 -18.99 8.02 -18.00
C LEU A 175 -18.48 8.56 -19.36
N PRO A 176 -19.27 9.39 -20.06
CA PRO A 176 -19.05 9.73 -21.48
C PRO A 176 -18.00 10.83 -21.73
N GLU A 177 -17.19 10.64 -22.77
CA GLU A 177 -15.90 11.32 -23.04
C GLU A 177 -15.87 12.87 -23.17
N SER A 178 -16.99 13.54 -23.48
CA SER A 178 -17.04 15.01 -23.70
C SER A 178 -18.43 15.50 -24.15
N THR A 179 -18.93 16.60 -23.57
CA THR A 179 -19.93 17.47 -24.23
C THR A 179 -19.78 18.97 -23.90
N ASP A 180 -19.81 19.82 -24.93
CA ASP A 180 -19.98 21.28 -24.83
C ASP A 180 -21.43 21.64 -24.44
N ASP A 181 -21.72 21.72 -23.13
CA ASP A 181 -23.01 22.01 -22.47
C ASP A 181 -24.04 20.84 -22.40
N ASP A 182 -24.68 20.72 -21.22
CA ASP A 182 -25.72 19.76 -20.74
C ASP A 182 -25.23 18.46 -20.05
N VAL A 183 -25.86 18.12 -18.89
CA VAL A 183 -25.63 16.91 -18.07
C VAL A 183 -25.89 15.64 -18.88
N ILE A 184 -24.98 14.67 -18.82
CA ILE A 184 -24.94 13.56 -19.79
C ILE A 184 -25.66 12.31 -19.27
N ASP A 185 -25.46 11.97 -17.99
CA ASP A 185 -26.26 11.00 -17.24
C ASP A 185 -26.31 11.41 -15.76
N SER A 186 -27.20 10.82 -14.97
CA SER A 186 -27.33 11.11 -13.54
C SER A 186 -27.94 9.95 -12.78
N VAL A 187 -27.49 9.71 -11.53
CA VAL A 187 -28.15 8.78 -10.63
C VAL A 187 -28.74 9.49 -9.41
N THR A 188 -30.00 9.20 -9.11
CA THR A 188 -30.71 9.70 -7.92
C THR A 188 -31.04 8.53 -6.99
N PHE A 189 -30.67 8.66 -5.72
CA PHE A 189 -30.95 7.69 -4.67
C PHE A 189 -31.18 8.41 -3.33
N VAL A 190 -31.58 7.67 -2.29
CA VAL A 190 -31.78 8.22 -0.94
C VAL A 190 -30.68 7.72 -0.03
N THR A 191 -30.03 8.62 0.70
CA THR A 191 -28.93 8.29 1.63
C THR A 191 -29.45 7.72 2.96
N GLU A 192 -30.08 6.53 2.91
CA GLU A 192 -30.77 5.95 4.08
C GLU A 192 -29.82 5.44 5.18
N GLU A 193 -28.59 5.03 4.84
CA GLU A 193 -27.57 4.55 5.80
C GLU A 193 -26.50 5.62 6.06
N GLU A 194 -26.22 5.88 7.34
CA GLU A 194 -25.14 6.77 7.79
C GLU A 194 -23.77 6.10 7.65
N GLY A 195 -22.71 6.87 7.36
CA GLY A 195 -21.34 6.37 7.27
C GLY A 195 -20.59 6.81 6.00
N THR A 196 -19.45 6.15 5.75
CA THR A 196 -18.59 6.41 4.58
C THR A 196 -18.63 5.21 3.62
N PHE A 197 -18.83 5.51 2.34
CA PHE A 197 -19.02 4.54 1.26
C PHE A 197 -18.13 4.92 0.07
N ASP A 198 -17.32 4.00 -0.40
CA ASP A 198 -16.38 4.27 -1.49
C ASP A 198 -17.12 4.20 -2.84
N PHE A 199 -16.75 5.08 -3.78
CA PHE A 199 -17.12 4.97 -5.18
C PHE A 199 -15.87 4.93 -6.06
N GLU A 200 -15.88 4.09 -7.08
CA GLU A 200 -14.71 3.79 -7.90
C GLU A 200 -15.04 3.69 -9.39
N CYS A 201 -13.99 3.82 -10.21
CA CYS A 201 -14.01 3.29 -11.56
C CYS A 201 -13.76 1.79 -11.50
N ASN A 202 -14.70 0.99 -11.99
CA ASN A 202 -14.69 -0.49 -11.96
C ASN A 202 -14.45 -1.08 -13.38
N VAL A 203 -13.89 -0.28 -14.30
CA VAL A 203 -13.44 -0.71 -15.63
C VAL A 203 -12.05 -0.14 -15.89
N TYR A 204 -11.08 -1.02 -16.18
CA TYR A 204 -9.67 -0.64 -16.33
C TYR A 204 -9.48 0.50 -17.32
N CYS A 205 -9.04 1.66 -16.82
CA CYS A 205 -8.82 2.89 -17.59
C CYS A 205 -7.34 3.30 -17.71
N GLY A 206 -6.42 2.37 -17.40
CA GLY A 206 -4.95 2.55 -17.46
C GLY A 206 -4.26 2.32 -16.12
N ASP A 207 -2.93 2.51 -16.07
CA ASP A 207 -2.10 2.04 -14.94
C ASP A 207 -2.37 2.76 -13.59
N GLY A 208 -3.06 3.91 -13.63
CA GLY A 208 -3.58 4.59 -12.43
C GLY A 208 -5.00 4.16 -12.01
N HIS A 209 -5.61 3.18 -12.68
CA HIS A 209 -7.00 2.79 -12.48
C HIS A 209 -7.36 2.44 -11.03
N ALA A 210 -6.50 1.67 -10.34
CA ALA A 210 -6.69 1.31 -8.93
C ALA A 210 -6.67 2.50 -7.94
N GLN A 211 -6.47 3.72 -8.45
CA GLN A 211 -6.38 4.97 -7.72
C GLN A 211 -7.56 5.91 -8.05
N MET A 212 -8.42 5.51 -8.99
CA MET A 212 -9.59 6.26 -9.43
C MET A 212 -10.80 5.94 -8.55
N ASN A 213 -10.78 6.47 -7.34
CA ASN A 213 -11.86 6.36 -6.37
C ASN A 213 -12.16 7.70 -5.70
N GLY A 214 -13.24 7.72 -4.93
CA GLY A 214 -13.71 8.81 -4.10
C GLY A 214 -14.70 8.26 -3.05
N GLN A 215 -15.25 9.14 -2.22
CA GLN A 215 -16.04 8.74 -1.05
C GLN A 215 -17.30 9.56 -0.88
N LEU A 216 -18.41 8.87 -0.62
CA LEU A 216 -19.66 9.43 -0.15
C LEU A 216 -19.70 9.31 1.38
N TYR A 217 -19.80 10.45 2.05
CA TYR A 217 -20.06 10.58 3.48
C TYR A 217 -21.53 10.92 3.69
N VAL A 218 -22.27 10.03 4.33
CA VAL A 218 -23.60 10.30 4.85
C VAL A 218 -23.46 10.68 6.31
N VAL A 219 -23.37 11.98 6.54
CA VAL A 219 -22.94 12.61 7.80
C VAL A 219 -24.13 12.72 8.77
N PRO A 220 -24.05 12.14 9.99
CA PRO A 220 -25.17 12.12 10.94
C PRO A 220 -25.76 13.49 11.29
N GLU A 221 -27.05 13.50 11.68
CA GLU A 221 -27.77 14.75 11.97
C GLU A 221 -27.18 15.51 13.17
N GLY A 222 -26.44 16.59 12.88
CA GLY A 222 -25.79 17.44 13.87
C GLY A 222 -24.27 17.57 13.69
N GLU A 223 -23.66 16.73 12.85
CA GLU A 223 -22.28 16.89 12.40
C GLU A 223 -22.16 17.84 11.20
N SER A 224 -20.93 18.28 10.89
CA SER A 224 -20.68 19.25 9.82
C SER A 224 -20.63 18.58 8.45
N ILE A 225 -21.48 19.02 7.54
CA ILE A 225 -21.40 18.70 6.10
C ILE A 225 -20.27 19.47 5.39
N GLU A 226 -19.67 20.48 6.01
CA GLU A 226 -18.53 21.18 5.42
C GLU A 226 -17.31 20.26 5.33
N LYS A 227 -16.55 20.36 4.22
CA LYS A 227 -15.34 19.56 4.03
C LYS A 227 -14.34 19.82 5.16
N VAL A 228 -13.93 18.76 5.83
CA VAL A 228 -12.93 18.79 6.91
C VAL A 228 -11.58 19.22 6.34
N ASP A 229 -10.99 20.28 6.90
CA ASP A 229 -9.65 20.74 6.52
C ASP A 229 -8.56 20.00 7.31
N PHE A 230 -8.25 18.77 6.89
CA PHE A 230 -7.13 17.98 7.41
C PHE A 230 -5.75 18.63 7.18
N THR A 231 -5.68 19.81 6.55
CA THR A 231 -4.43 20.57 6.43
C THR A 231 -4.14 21.47 7.63
N ASP A 232 -5.15 21.76 8.46
CA ASP A 232 -5.04 22.56 9.69
C ASP A 232 -4.80 21.70 10.94
N MET A 233 -3.86 22.12 11.79
CA MET A 233 -3.49 21.39 13.00
C MET A 233 -4.55 21.43 14.11
N GLN A 234 -5.42 22.45 14.16
CA GLN A 234 -6.51 22.46 15.13
C GLN A 234 -7.60 21.48 14.71
N THR A 235 -7.91 21.38 13.41
CA THR A 235 -8.82 20.34 12.90
C THR A 235 -8.35 18.94 13.25
N LEU A 236 -7.06 18.62 13.07
CA LEU A 236 -6.51 17.30 13.46
C LEU A 236 -6.67 17.03 14.97
N LYS A 237 -6.41 18.03 15.81
CA LYS A 237 -6.57 17.92 17.28
C LYS A 237 -8.03 17.85 17.73
N ASP A 238 -8.94 18.50 17.02
CA ASP A 238 -10.38 18.44 17.30
C ASP A 238 -11.02 17.13 16.83
N ARG A 239 -10.30 16.32 16.03
CA ARG A 239 -10.65 14.97 15.57
C ARG A 239 -9.81 13.85 16.23
N HIS A 240 -9.16 14.17 17.33
CA HIS A 240 -8.57 13.21 18.25
C HIS A 240 -9.57 12.85 19.35
N GLU A 241 -9.69 11.56 19.66
CA GLU A 241 -10.54 11.06 20.74
C GLU A 241 -9.79 10.03 21.59
N VAL A 242 -9.86 10.19 22.91
CA VAL A 242 -9.52 9.13 23.87
C VAL A 242 -10.81 8.33 24.11
N ILE A 243 -10.83 7.11 23.60
CA ILE A 243 -11.97 6.18 23.64
C ILE A 243 -12.05 5.52 25.02
N THR A 244 -10.91 5.04 25.52
CA THR A 244 -10.77 4.40 26.84
C THR A 244 -9.56 4.96 27.56
N GLU A 245 -9.80 5.50 28.76
CA GLU A 245 -8.75 6.05 29.64
C GLU A 245 -7.83 4.93 30.13
N GLU A 246 -6.51 5.13 30.09
CA GLU A 246 -5.54 4.06 30.45
C GLU A 246 -5.75 3.52 31.88
N SER A 247 -6.26 4.36 32.78
CA SER A 247 -6.59 3.96 34.16
C SER A 247 -7.76 2.99 34.31
N GLU A 248 -8.52 2.75 33.25
CA GLU A 248 -9.62 1.78 33.17
C GLU A 248 -9.19 0.44 32.54
N LEU A 249 -8.09 0.43 31.78
CA LEU A 249 -7.56 -0.74 31.07
C LEU A 249 -6.94 -1.78 32.03
N PRO A 250 -6.83 -3.07 31.62
CA PRO A 250 -6.20 -4.10 32.44
C PRO A 250 -4.74 -3.79 32.80
N ALA A 251 -4.35 -4.13 34.04
CA ALA A 251 -2.98 -3.92 34.54
C ALA A 251 -2.02 -5.08 34.24
N GLU A 252 -2.57 -6.24 33.86
CA GLU A 252 -1.89 -7.48 33.47
C GLU A 252 -2.71 -8.08 32.30
N PRO A 253 -2.14 -8.88 31.38
CA PRO A 253 -2.89 -9.50 30.28
C PRO A 253 -4.08 -10.35 30.77
N GLU A 254 -5.20 -10.31 30.04
CA GLU A 254 -6.35 -11.20 30.31
C GLU A 254 -6.22 -12.58 29.63
N HIS A 255 -5.15 -12.78 28.85
CA HIS A 255 -4.75 -14.03 28.18
C HIS A 255 -3.38 -14.53 28.72
N ASP A 256 -2.97 -15.76 28.35
CA ASP A 256 -1.75 -16.43 28.85
C ASP A 256 -0.66 -16.49 27.76
N LEU A 257 -0.41 -15.38 27.06
CA LEU A 257 0.55 -15.27 25.96
C LEU A 257 1.67 -14.25 26.23
N ASP A 258 2.83 -14.50 25.64
CA ASP A 258 3.82 -13.46 25.33
C ASP A 258 3.24 -12.64 24.17
N LEU A 259 3.18 -11.31 24.30
CA LEU A 259 2.58 -10.46 23.27
C LEU A 259 3.29 -10.53 21.91
N ARG A 260 4.52 -11.04 21.85
CA ARG A 260 5.23 -11.28 20.60
C ARG A 260 4.76 -12.52 19.85
N ASP A 261 4.00 -13.41 20.50
CA ASP A 261 3.30 -14.54 19.86
C ASP A 261 1.84 -14.18 19.48
N LEU A 262 1.41 -12.94 19.72
CA LEU A 262 0.12 -12.42 19.28
C LEU A 262 0.24 -11.88 17.85
N MET A 263 -0.62 -12.36 16.95
CA MET A 263 -0.72 -11.89 15.58
C MET A 263 -2.00 -11.07 15.39
N VAL A 264 -1.85 -9.85 14.90
CA VAL A 264 -2.96 -8.95 14.55
C VAL A 264 -3.28 -9.13 13.07
N VAL A 265 -4.54 -9.45 12.78
CA VAL A 265 -5.01 -9.78 11.43
C VAL A 265 -6.06 -8.77 10.99
N THR A 266 -5.82 -8.13 9.85
CA THR A 266 -6.77 -7.23 9.20
C THR A 266 -7.98 -8.01 8.69
N GLU A 267 -9.19 -7.60 9.09
CA GLU A 267 -10.46 -8.07 8.51
C GLU A 267 -11.04 -6.99 7.59
N ARG A 268 -10.56 -7.01 6.35
CA ARG A 268 -10.60 -5.85 5.43
C ARG A 268 -11.99 -5.23 5.28
N ASN A 269 -13.04 -6.04 5.23
CA ASN A 269 -14.39 -5.56 4.92
C ASN A 269 -15.27 -5.34 6.16
N ASN A 270 -14.78 -5.58 7.38
CA ASN A 270 -15.59 -5.56 8.60
C ASN A 270 -15.24 -4.44 9.61
N ALA A 271 -14.33 -3.53 9.24
CA ALA A 271 -13.81 -2.48 10.12
C ALA A 271 -13.28 -3.02 11.47
N SER A 272 -12.65 -4.19 11.43
CA SER A 272 -12.19 -4.92 12.60
C SER A 272 -10.79 -5.51 12.42
N VAL A 273 -10.17 -5.83 13.55
CA VAL A 273 -8.97 -6.68 13.61
C VAL A 273 -9.25 -7.92 14.44
N ALA A 274 -8.71 -9.05 13.98
CA ALA A 274 -8.75 -10.31 14.69
C ALA A 274 -7.43 -10.54 15.44
N MET A 275 -7.52 -10.90 16.72
CA MET A 275 -6.40 -11.19 17.60
C MET A 275 -6.15 -12.70 17.61
N ILE A 276 -5.02 -13.15 17.06
CA ILE A 276 -4.69 -14.57 16.89
C ILE A 276 -3.55 -15.00 17.83
N ASP A 277 -3.79 -16.08 18.55
CA ASP A 277 -2.80 -16.84 19.32
C ASP A 277 -1.99 -17.74 18.37
N THR A 278 -0.70 -17.43 18.15
CA THR A 278 0.16 -18.27 17.30
C THR A 278 0.79 -19.46 18.02
N VAL A 279 0.66 -19.56 19.35
CA VAL A 279 1.09 -20.74 20.12
C VAL A 279 0.08 -21.87 19.92
N ASN A 280 -1.21 -21.57 20.12
CA ASN A 280 -2.31 -22.54 20.09
C ASN A 280 -3.13 -22.55 18.79
N ASP A 281 -2.88 -21.61 17.86
CA ASP A 281 -3.61 -21.43 16.59
C ASP A 281 -5.11 -21.10 16.80
N GLU A 282 -5.40 -20.21 17.75
CA GLU A 282 -6.78 -19.84 18.14
C GLU A 282 -7.07 -18.36 17.86
N LEU A 283 -8.30 -18.08 17.38
CA LEU A 283 -8.88 -16.72 17.38
C LEU A 283 -9.30 -16.38 18.81
N LEU A 284 -8.64 -15.40 19.42
CA LEU A 284 -8.90 -14.96 20.79
C LEU A 284 -10.10 -14.03 20.87
N GLU A 285 -10.06 -12.93 20.11
CA GLU A 285 -11.03 -11.85 20.16
C GLU A 285 -11.03 -11.03 18.85
N ARG A 286 -12.10 -10.28 18.62
CA ARG A 286 -12.22 -9.31 17.53
C ARG A 286 -12.39 -7.90 18.10
N VAL A 287 -11.52 -6.98 17.71
CA VAL A 287 -11.68 -5.55 18.03
C VAL A 287 -12.44 -4.91 16.87
N GLU A 288 -13.69 -4.51 17.13
CA GLU A 288 -14.59 -3.86 16.17
C GLU A 288 -14.46 -2.33 16.21
N ASP A 289 -14.97 -1.67 15.16
CA ASP A 289 -14.95 -0.22 14.91
C ASP A 289 -13.54 0.41 14.96
N VAL A 290 -12.60 -0.15 14.19
CA VAL A 290 -11.21 0.34 14.01
C VAL A 290 -10.95 0.85 12.58
N GLY A 291 -11.98 1.47 11.98
CA GLY A 291 -11.98 2.04 10.62
C GLY A 291 -12.08 0.99 9.50
N LYS A 292 -12.73 1.30 8.36
CA LYS A 292 -12.86 0.31 7.28
C LYS A 292 -11.53 0.07 6.55
N ALA A 293 -11.38 -1.15 6.03
CA ALA A 293 -10.28 -1.56 5.16
C ALA A 293 -8.89 -1.19 5.71
N ILE A 294 -8.64 -1.51 6.99
CA ILE A 294 -7.33 -1.41 7.63
C ILE A 294 -6.22 -1.95 6.71
N HIS A 295 -5.08 -1.26 6.69
CA HIS A 295 -3.98 -1.59 5.77
C HIS A 295 -2.76 -2.18 6.49
N VAL A 296 -2.24 -1.49 7.51
CA VAL A 296 -1.00 -1.86 8.21
C VAL A 296 -1.17 -1.75 9.73
N HIS A 297 -0.46 -2.64 10.44
CA HIS A 297 -0.29 -2.64 11.89
C HIS A 297 1.19 -2.50 12.24
N ASP A 298 1.50 -1.64 13.20
CA ASP A 298 2.83 -1.57 13.82
C ASP A 298 2.72 -1.57 15.35
N PHE A 299 3.74 -2.07 16.03
CA PHE A 299 3.71 -2.38 17.46
C PHE A 299 4.64 -1.47 18.25
N HIS A 300 4.26 -1.14 19.48
CA HIS A 300 5.12 -0.33 20.34
C HIS A 300 6.47 -1.04 20.60
N PRO A 301 7.62 -0.38 20.39
CA PRO A 301 8.94 -1.03 20.36
C PRO A 301 9.35 -1.67 21.69
N GLU A 302 8.86 -1.13 22.81
CA GLU A 302 9.07 -1.73 24.14
C GLU A 302 8.11 -2.88 24.46
N LEU A 303 7.50 -3.53 23.45
CA LEU A 303 6.50 -4.61 23.58
C LEU A 303 6.97 -5.65 24.62
N PRO A 304 6.43 -5.58 25.85
CA PRO A 304 7.17 -6.13 26.98
C PRO A 304 6.64 -7.51 27.34
N GLU A 305 7.50 -8.36 27.89
CA GLU A 305 7.11 -9.73 28.27
C GLU A 305 5.84 -9.76 29.13
N GLN A 306 5.68 -8.83 30.10
CA GLN A 306 4.46 -8.60 30.90
C GLN A 306 4.43 -7.17 31.53
N SER A 307 4.50 -6.09 30.76
CA SER A 307 4.44 -4.69 31.28
C SER A 307 3.42 -3.82 30.51
N ARG A 308 2.90 -2.78 31.15
CA ARG A 308 1.81 -1.95 30.60
C ARG A 308 2.28 -1.01 29.48
N GLU A 309 3.47 -0.43 29.67
CA GLU A 309 3.98 0.77 28.99
C GLU A 309 4.04 0.60 27.47
N GLY A 310 4.42 -0.58 26.98
CA GLY A 310 4.46 -0.93 25.57
C GLY A 310 3.42 -1.96 25.09
N ALA A 311 2.35 -2.20 25.84
CA ALA A 311 1.35 -3.22 25.48
C ALA A 311 0.30 -2.71 24.46
N TYR A 312 0.77 -2.15 23.34
CA TYR A 312 -0.07 -1.49 22.35
C TYR A 312 0.31 -1.87 20.90
N VAL A 313 -0.71 -1.96 20.05
CA VAL A 313 -0.58 -1.95 18.58
C VAL A 313 -1.25 -0.70 18.02
N TYR A 314 -0.69 -0.17 16.95
CA TYR A 314 -1.17 0.98 16.21
C TYR A 314 -1.58 0.54 14.81
N THR A 315 -2.74 0.98 14.35
CA THR A 315 -3.34 0.55 13.09
C THR A 315 -3.81 1.73 12.26
N GLN A 316 -3.58 1.67 10.94
CA GLN A 316 -4.04 2.68 9.98
C GLN A 316 -5.22 2.14 9.15
N SER A 317 -6.39 2.77 9.31
CA SER A 317 -7.51 2.57 8.39
C SER A 317 -7.20 3.22 7.04
N ARG A 318 -7.73 2.67 5.95
CA ARG A 318 -7.64 3.34 4.64
C ARG A 318 -8.42 4.65 4.59
N GLN A 319 -9.35 4.87 5.51
CA GLN A 319 -10.20 6.06 5.60
C GLN A 319 -9.54 7.23 6.35
N GLY A 320 -8.31 7.06 6.86
CA GLY A 320 -7.53 8.13 7.48
C GLY A 320 -7.40 8.07 9.01
N GLU A 321 -7.99 7.06 9.66
CA GLU A 321 -7.97 6.92 11.11
C GLU A 321 -6.74 6.11 11.57
N MET A 322 -5.96 6.66 12.50
CA MET A 322 -4.95 5.93 13.25
C MET A 322 -5.52 5.55 14.62
N TYR A 323 -5.68 4.25 14.91
CA TYR A 323 -6.10 3.78 16.24
C TYR A 323 -4.94 3.23 17.05
N LYS A 324 -4.97 3.48 18.36
CA LYS A 324 -4.21 2.77 19.39
C LYS A 324 -5.09 1.71 20.04
N ILE A 325 -4.65 0.46 20.03
CA ILE A 325 -5.37 -0.68 20.61
C ILE A 325 -4.52 -1.31 21.73
N ASP A 326 -5.16 -1.60 22.86
CA ASP A 326 -4.58 -2.29 23.98
C ASP A 326 -4.44 -3.79 23.72
N LEU A 327 -3.27 -4.35 23.99
CA LEU A 327 -3.00 -5.78 23.78
C LEU A 327 -3.24 -6.65 25.02
N PHE A 328 -3.57 -6.07 26.18
CA PHE A 328 -3.90 -6.83 27.40
C PHE A 328 -5.37 -7.26 27.46
N GLY A 329 -6.29 -6.36 27.11
CA GLY A 329 -7.74 -6.58 27.09
C GLY A 329 -8.40 -6.45 25.71
N PHE A 330 -7.63 -6.16 24.64
CA PHE A 330 -8.13 -5.97 23.28
C PHE A 330 -9.13 -4.81 23.14
N GLU A 331 -8.91 -3.72 23.89
CA GLU A 331 -9.77 -2.53 23.86
C GLU A 331 -9.17 -1.40 22.99
N ARG A 332 -10.03 -0.65 22.29
CA ARG A 332 -9.63 0.61 21.65
C ARG A 332 -9.31 1.65 22.72
N VAL A 333 -8.16 2.32 22.60
CA VAL A 333 -7.67 3.29 23.58
C VAL A 333 -7.89 4.71 23.11
N ALA A 334 -7.44 5.03 21.90
CA ALA A 334 -7.56 6.36 21.31
C ALA A 334 -7.53 6.28 19.78
N VAL A 335 -8.03 7.32 19.12
CA VAL A 335 -8.02 7.48 17.66
C VAL A 335 -7.60 8.90 17.28
N ALA A 336 -6.83 9.02 16.20
CA ALA A 336 -6.59 10.26 15.50
C ALA A 336 -7.08 10.13 14.05
N ASP A 337 -8.19 10.78 13.72
CA ASP A 337 -8.65 10.90 12.34
C ASP A 337 -7.94 12.07 11.66
N ALA A 338 -7.12 11.74 10.66
CA ALA A 338 -6.09 12.63 10.14
C ALA A 338 -6.11 12.81 8.61
N GLY A 339 -7.00 12.14 7.87
CA GLY A 339 -7.13 12.29 6.42
C GLY A 339 -8.39 11.62 5.89
N THR A 340 -8.44 11.34 4.59
CA THR A 340 -9.53 10.57 3.96
C THR A 340 -9.05 9.41 3.09
N ASP A 341 -7.76 9.40 2.72
CA ASP A 341 -7.10 8.23 2.12
C ASP A 341 -5.72 8.04 2.77
N ALA A 342 -5.45 6.87 3.36
CA ALA A 342 -4.18 6.54 4.03
C ALA A 342 -3.74 5.08 3.80
N ARG A 343 -2.45 4.78 3.99
CA ARG A 343 -1.91 3.42 3.79
C ARG A 343 -1.02 2.95 4.92
N ASP A 344 -0.04 3.73 5.34
CA ASP A 344 1.07 3.19 6.13
C ASP A 344 1.24 3.89 7.49
N ILE A 345 1.87 3.21 8.44
CA ILE A 345 2.05 3.66 9.82
C ILE A 345 3.35 3.10 10.40
N ALA A 346 4.07 3.92 11.17
CA ALA A 346 5.26 3.49 11.89
C ALA A 346 5.31 4.08 13.31
N VAL A 347 5.93 3.36 14.24
CA VAL A 347 6.25 3.81 15.59
C VAL A 347 7.75 4.15 15.69
N SER A 348 8.12 5.24 16.35
CA SER A 348 9.54 5.59 16.57
C SER A 348 10.20 4.57 17.49
N ARG A 349 11.51 4.34 17.35
CA ARG A 349 12.22 3.31 18.13
C ARG A 349 12.26 3.57 19.64
N ASP A 350 12.10 4.82 20.06
CA ASP A 350 11.97 5.23 21.45
C ASP A 350 10.54 5.09 22.02
N GLY A 351 9.56 4.75 21.17
CA GLY A 351 8.16 4.59 21.56
C GLY A 351 7.41 5.91 21.81
N GLU A 352 8.03 7.07 21.61
CA GLU A 352 7.41 8.37 21.89
C GLU A 352 6.42 8.82 20.79
N TRP A 353 6.58 8.34 19.55
CA TRP A 353 5.86 8.87 18.38
C TRP A 353 5.24 7.80 17.50
N VAL A 354 4.05 8.10 16.96
CA VAL A 354 3.41 7.35 15.87
C VAL A 354 3.31 8.28 14.67
N ILE A 355 3.69 7.83 13.48
CA ILE A 355 3.57 8.59 12.23
C ILE A 355 2.69 7.85 11.23
N GLY A 356 1.68 8.53 10.69
CA GLY A 356 0.79 8.03 9.64
C GLY A 356 1.12 8.62 8.27
N GLY A 357 1.01 7.77 7.24
CA GLY A 357 1.28 8.07 5.83
C GLY A 357 0.01 8.16 4.99
N PHE A 358 -0.27 9.35 4.46
CA PHE A 358 -1.52 9.67 3.79
C PHE A 358 -1.38 9.81 2.27
N TYR A 359 -2.43 9.37 1.59
CA TYR A 359 -2.68 9.60 0.17
C TYR A 359 -3.47 10.90 -0.02
N ASN A 360 -4.49 11.16 0.81
CA ASN A 360 -5.28 12.40 0.80
C ASN A 360 -5.54 12.94 2.23
N PRO A 361 -5.16 14.20 2.52
CA PRO A 361 -4.31 15.06 1.70
C PRO A 361 -2.88 14.50 1.58
N ASN A 362 -2.02 15.10 0.76
CA ASN A 362 -0.61 14.71 0.71
C ASN A 362 0.14 15.28 1.93
N HIS A 363 0.26 14.48 2.99
CA HIS A 363 1.02 14.77 4.20
C HIS A 363 1.41 13.50 4.98
N LEU A 364 2.29 13.70 5.96
CA LEU A 364 2.43 12.83 7.13
C LEU A 364 1.79 13.54 8.33
N VAL A 365 1.28 12.75 9.28
CA VAL A 365 0.85 13.25 10.60
C VAL A 365 1.59 12.46 11.68
N VAL A 366 2.25 13.18 12.59
CA VAL A 366 2.89 12.60 13.78
C VAL A 366 1.98 12.85 14.98
N CYS A 367 1.70 11.79 15.72
CA CYS A 367 0.99 11.77 16.98
C CYS A 367 1.94 11.40 18.13
N ASP A 368 1.65 11.91 19.31
CA ASP A 368 2.20 11.41 20.57
C ASP A 368 1.70 9.96 20.80
N ALA A 369 2.60 9.02 21.05
CA ALA A 369 2.24 7.59 21.12
C ALA A 369 1.50 7.22 22.42
N GLU A 370 1.68 7.96 23.51
CA GLU A 370 0.97 7.73 24.78
C GLU A 370 -0.54 8.04 24.59
N THR A 371 -0.84 9.17 23.97
CA THR A 371 -2.19 9.76 23.92
C THR A 371 -2.90 9.65 22.56
N MET A 372 -2.17 9.45 21.47
CA MET A 372 -2.57 9.68 20.07
C MET A 372 -2.86 11.14 19.69
N GLU A 373 -2.53 12.16 20.51
CA GLU A 373 -2.77 13.56 20.14
C GLU A 373 -1.89 13.96 18.92
N PRO A 374 -2.45 14.48 17.81
CA PRO A 374 -1.66 14.97 16.68
C PRO A 374 -0.77 16.16 17.08
N VAL A 375 0.55 15.98 17.02
CA VAL A 375 1.55 16.99 17.38
C VAL A 375 2.12 17.72 16.17
N LYS A 376 2.20 17.06 15.00
CA LYS A 376 2.81 17.61 13.80
C LYS A 376 2.13 17.15 12.53
N ARG A 377 1.98 18.07 11.57
CA ARG A 377 1.72 17.77 10.16
C ARG A 377 2.94 18.13 9.32
N ILE A 378 3.34 17.25 8.41
CA ILE A 378 4.44 17.45 7.45
C ILE A 378 3.86 17.32 6.03
N PRO A 379 3.63 18.42 5.29
CA PRO A 379 3.10 18.35 3.93
C PRO A 379 4.09 17.68 2.97
N THR A 380 3.66 16.68 2.21
CA THR A 380 4.50 15.91 1.29
C THR A 380 4.40 16.47 -0.13
N HIS A 381 4.79 17.73 -0.29
CA HIS A 381 4.92 18.37 -1.60
C HIS A 381 6.39 18.45 -2.00
N THR A 382 6.68 18.04 -3.23
CA THR A 382 8.05 17.98 -3.74
C THR A 382 8.12 18.25 -5.26
N VAL A 383 9.25 17.92 -5.88
CA VAL A 383 9.50 17.98 -7.32
C VAL A 383 9.75 16.57 -7.84
N ASP A 384 8.94 16.09 -8.77
CA ASP A 384 9.08 14.75 -9.36
C ASP A 384 10.37 14.62 -10.23
N PRO A 385 10.76 13.40 -10.64
CA PRO A 385 11.96 13.20 -11.47
C PRO A 385 11.91 13.86 -12.86
N ASP A 386 10.73 14.25 -13.34
CA ASP A 386 10.53 15.01 -14.59
C ASP A 386 10.48 16.54 -14.35
N GLY A 387 10.73 16.98 -13.12
CA GLY A 387 10.90 18.37 -12.71
C GLY A 387 9.61 19.15 -12.43
N GLN A 388 8.47 18.47 -12.25
CA GLN A 388 7.18 19.11 -11.94
C GLN A 388 6.95 19.17 -10.43
N SER A 389 6.32 20.24 -9.95
CA SER A 389 5.90 20.31 -8.55
C SER A 389 4.64 19.46 -8.36
N VAL A 390 4.71 18.49 -7.44
CA VAL A 390 3.63 17.55 -7.15
C VAL A 390 3.35 17.49 -5.65
N GLY A 391 2.08 17.25 -5.29
CA GLY A 391 1.76 16.62 -4.02
C GLY A 391 2.01 15.11 -4.18
N SER A 392 2.69 14.50 -3.21
CA SER A 392 3.03 13.07 -3.27
C SER A 392 2.38 12.31 -2.12
N ARG A 393 1.79 11.19 -2.48
CA ARG A 393 1.29 10.16 -1.56
C ARG A 393 2.46 9.51 -0.82
N VAL A 394 2.24 9.19 0.46
CA VAL A 394 3.20 8.41 1.27
C VAL A 394 2.90 6.92 1.08
N CYS A 395 3.91 6.13 0.70
CA CYS A 395 3.75 4.71 0.38
C CYS A 395 4.42 3.78 1.39
N SER A 396 5.75 3.83 1.53
CA SER A 396 6.50 3.17 2.60
C SER A 396 6.72 4.12 3.78
N LEU A 397 6.54 3.65 5.01
CA LEU A 397 6.78 4.39 6.24
C LEU A 397 7.39 3.48 7.29
N TYR A 398 8.60 3.80 7.76
CA TYR A 398 9.37 2.95 8.66
C TYR A 398 10.15 3.75 9.70
N ASP A 399 10.43 3.13 10.85
CA ASP A 399 11.59 3.46 11.69
C ASP A 399 12.89 3.17 10.92
N VAL A 400 13.93 3.99 11.11
CA VAL A 400 15.31 3.68 10.69
C VAL A 400 16.08 3.21 11.92
N PRO A 401 16.42 1.91 12.00
CA PRO A 401 17.07 1.33 13.17
C PRO A 401 18.32 2.11 13.61
N GLU A 402 18.43 2.32 14.92
CA GLU A 402 19.55 3.00 15.63
C GLU A 402 19.86 4.48 15.26
N GLU A 403 19.31 5.05 14.17
CA GLU A 403 19.64 6.41 13.71
C GLU A 403 18.70 7.51 14.24
N GLY A 404 17.54 7.16 14.80
CA GLY A 404 16.58 8.13 15.36
C GLY A 404 15.74 8.86 14.30
N LEU A 405 15.48 8.20 13.18
CA LEU A 405 14.83 8.78 12.00
C LEU A 405 13.61 7.94 11.61
N PHE A 406 12.55 8.58 11.10
CA PHE A 406 11.58 7.92 10.23
C PHE A 406 12.04 7.97 8.78
N LEU A 407 11.74 6.93 8.01
CA LEU A 407 11.87 6.85 6.57
C LEU A 407 10.48 6.94 5.94
N ALA A 408 10.26 7.89 5.03
CA ALA A 408 9.01 8.04 4.30
C ALA A 408 9.26 8.04 2.78
N GLY A 409 8.68 7.08 2.06
CA GLY A 409 8.71 7.00 0.61
C GLY A 409 7.62 7.87 -0.02
N LEU A 410 8.02 8.83 -0.87
CA LEU A 410 7.12 9.68 -1.64
C LEU A 410 6.88 9.07 -3.02
N LYS A 411 5.67 8.53 -3.23
CA LYS A 411 5.27 7.75 -4.41
C LYS A 411 5.51 8.51 -5.72
N GLU A 412 4.84 9.65 -5.93
CA GLU A 412 4.97 10.50 -7.12
C GLU A 412 6.25 11.33 -7.11
N GLY A 413 6.74 11.68 -5.91
CA GLY A 413 7.98 12.44 -5.75
C GLY A 413 9.21 11.68 -6.25
N GLY A 414 9.16 10.34 -6.20
CA GLY A 414 10.28 9.49 -6.60
C GLY A 414 11.48 9.61 -5.65
N GLU A 415 11.22 9.92 -4.39
CA GLU A 415 12.24 10.22 -3.39
C GLU A 415 11.89 9.67 -2.01
N VAL A 416 12.90 9.37 -1.22
CA VAL A 416 12.75 8.97 0.19
C VAL A 416 13.17 10.12 1.10
N TRP A 417 12.34 10.44 2.09
CA TRP A 417 12.62 11.41 3.14
C TRP A 417 13.10 10.70 4.40
N LEU A 418 14.16 11.23 5.01
CA LEU A 418 14.59 10.85 6.36
C LEU A 418 14.24 11.99 7.32
N ILE A 419 13.43 11.69 8.34
CA ILE A 419 12.79 12.65 9.24
C ILE A 419 13.28 12.39 10.67
N ASP A 420 13.97 13.35 11.28
CA ASP A 420 14.60 13.16 12.59
C ASP A 420 13.59 13.34 13.73
N TYR A 421 13.19 12.25 14.39
CA TYR A 421 12.23 12.28 15.51
C TYR A 421 12.90 12.64 16.85
N THR A 422 14.23 12.73 16.91
CA THR A 422 14.96 13.18 18.11
C THR A 422 15.00 14.70 18.28
N GLN A 423 14.54 15.45 17.27
CA GLN A 423 14.56 16.91 17.25
C GLN A 423 13.15 17.50 17.31
N GLU A 424 13.03 18.67 17.96
CA GLU A 424 11.84 19.51 17.85
C GLU A 424 11.48 19.76 16.37
N ASP A 425 10.18 19.81 16.07
CA ASP A 425 9.60 20.05 14.73
C ASP A 425 9.79 18.94 13.67
N PHE A 426 10.36 17.77 13.98
CA PHE A 426 10.50 16.61 13.07
C PHE A 426 11.11 17.01 11.69
N PRO A 427 12.34 17.55 11.65
CA PRO A 427 12.92 18.05 10.42
C PRO A 427 13.25 16.91 9.44
N VAL A 428 12.92 17.10 8.16
CA VAL A 428 13.49 16.31 7.06
C VAL A 428 14.99 16.62 6.99
N VAL A 429 15.83 15.65 7.36
CA VAL A 429 17.29 15.78 7.42
C VAL A 429 18.00 15.24 6.18
N ALA A 430 17.31 14.46 5.36
CA ALA A 430 17.74 14.11 4.01
C ALA A 430 16.53 13.83 3.10
N THR A 431 16.75 14.04 1.81
CA THR A 431 15.86 13.68 0.70
C THR A 431 16.72 12.96 -0.32
N ILE A 432 16.31 11.77 -0.74
CA ILE A 432 17.14 10.83 -1.50
C ILE A 432 16.38 10.45 -2.77
N ASP A 433 16.84 10.97 -3.90
CA ASP A 433 16.31 10.67 -5.24
C ASP A 433 16.41 9.17 -5.54
N CYS A 434 15.31 8.57 -6.00
CA CYS A 434 15.17 7.16 -6.38
C CYS A 434 14.53 7.07 -7.79
N GLY A 435 13.85 5.97 -8.11
CA GLY A 435 12.96 5.87 -9.27
C GLY A 435 11.62 6.63 -9.11
N ARG A 436 10.80 6.61 -10.15
CA ARG A 436 9.62 7.47 -10.38
C ARG A 436 8.35 7.12 -9.61
N THR A 437 8.17 5.89 -9.17
CA THR A 437 6.91 5.48 -8.53
C THR A 437 7.20 4.51 -7.41
N LEU A 438 7.54 5.09 -6.27
CA LEU A 438 7.86 4.33 -5.07
C LEU A 438 6.60 3.63 -4.53
N HIS A 439 6.81 2.49 -3.88
CA HIS A 439 5.72 1.74 -3.25
C HIS A 439 6.15 1.16 -1.90
N ASP A 440 6.51 -0.11 -1.88
CA ASP A 440 6.87 -0.92 -0.72
C ASP A 440 8.36 -1.28 -0.74
N GLY A 441 8.91 -1.53 0.45
CA GLY A 441 10.32 -1.79 0.62
C GLY A 441 10.63 -2.37 2.00
N PHE A 442 11.86 -2.84 2.18
CA PHE A 442 12.33 -3.50 3.40
C PHE A 442 13.83 -3.28 3.61
N PHE A 443 14.29 -3.44 4.84
CA PHE A 443 15.71 -3.33 5.19
C PHE A 443 16.51 -4.60 4.89
N THR A 444 17.83 -4.46 4.80
CA THR A 444 18.78 -5.56 5.05
C THR A 444 18.79 -5.96 6.52
N ASP A 445 19.31 -7.15 6.84
CA ASP A 445 19.34 -7.71 8.20
C ASP A 445 20.22 -6.92 9.19
N ASP A 446 21.08 -6.03 8.68
CA ASP A 446 21.85 -5.08 9.48
C ASP A 446 21.14 -3.73 9.72
N GLY A 447 19.90 -3.56 9.24
CA GLY A 447 19.09 -2.34 9.38
C GLY A 447 19.60 -1.13 8.60
N ARG A 448 20.67 -1.27 7.79
CA ARG A 448 21.34 -0.14 7.14
C ARG A 448 20.81 0.20 5.75
N TYR A 449 20.59 -0.81 4.92
CA TYR A 449 20.20 -0.60 3.52
C TYR A 449 18.70 -0.79 3.37
N PHE A 450 17.99 0.28 3.03
CA PHE A 450 16.58 0.19 2.70
C PHE A 450 16.42 -0.05 1.20
N MET A 451 15.67 -1.09 0.83
CA MET A 451 15.44 -1.54 -0.54
C MET A 451 13.97 -1.32 -0.90
N ILE A 452 13.68 -0.36 -1.79
CA ILE A 452 12.32 0.06 -2.14
C ILE A 452 12.00 -0.16 -3.62
N ALA A 453 10.79 -0.65 -3.91
CA ALA A 453 10.29 -0.83 -5.26
C ALA A 453 10.02 0.53 -5.95
N SER A 454 10.69 0.80 -7.08
CA SER A 454 10.18 1.74 -8.09
C SER A 454 9.41 0.95 -9.14
N GLN A 455 8.09 1.02 -9.03
CA GLN A 455 7.17 0.19 -9.80
C GLN A 455 7.17 0.50 -11.29
N THR A 456 7.17 1.78 -11.67
CA THR A 456 7.09 2.20 -13.09
C THR A 456 8.44 2.12 -13.83
N ASP A 457 9.56 2.01 -13.11
CA ASP A 457 10.87 1.75 -13.69
C ASP A 457 11.23 0.25 -13.72
N ASN A 458 10.42 -0.61 -13.10
CA ASN A 458 10.70 -2.03 -12.87
C ASN A 458 12.08 -2.25 -12.21
N GLN A 459 12.28 -1.69 -11.01
CA GLN A 459 13.54 -1.85 -10.27
C GLN A 459 13.35 -1.79 -8.75
N MET A 460 14.26 -2.41 -8.00
CA MET A 460 14.46 -2.14 -6.59
C MET A 460 15.57 -1.10 -6.43
N ASP A 461 15.25 0.06 -5.86
CA ASP A 461 16.24 1.08 -5.48
C ASP A 461 16.77 0.82 -4.08
N VAL A 462 18.07 1.04 -3.87
CA VAL A 462 18.78 0.75 -2.62
C VAL A 462 19.36 2.03 -2.04
N ILE A 463 19.09 2.27 -0.76
CA ILE A 463 19.44 3.47 -0.02
C ILE A 463 20.31 3.09 1.18
N ASP A 464 21.47 3.72 1.32
CA ASP A 464 22.26 3.68 2.56
C ASP A 464 21.68 4.72 3.53
N THR A 465 20.94 4.31 4.56
CA THR A 465 20.29 5.26 5.48
C THR A 465 21.28 5.99 6.38
N GLN A 466 22.45 5.41 6.61
CA GLN A 466 23.53 5.99 7.42
C GLN A 466 24.32 7.06 6.65
N GLU A 467 24.74 6.77 5.42
CA GLU A 467 25.42 7.77 4.56
C GLU A 467 24.41 8.72 3.85
N ARG A 468 23.12 8.37 3.87
CA ARG A 468 21.97 9.12 3.33
C ARG A 468 22.07 9.35 1.82
N GLU A 469 22.43 8.29 1.10
CA GLU A 469 22.58 8.29 -0.36
C GLU A 469 21.98 7.05 -1.04
N HIS A 470 21.52 7.22 -2.28
CA HIS A 470 21.17 6.13 -3.18
C HIS A 470 22.46 5.42 -3.63
N VAL A 471 22.49 4.08 -3.52
CA VAL A 471 23.70 3.28 -3.79
C VAL A 471 23.56 2.33 -4.98
N ALA A 472 22.36 1.86 -5.29
CA ALA A 472 22.10 0.95 -6.40
C ALA A 472 20.66 1.01 -6.89
N ALA A 473 20.46 0.67 -8.17
CA ALA A 473 19.16 0.42 -8.78
C ALA A 473 19.23 -0.96 -9.45
N ILE A 474 18.43 -1.91 -8.97
CA ILE A 474 18.49 -3.32 -9.32
C ILE A 474 17.34 -3.63 -10.27
N PRO A 475 17.59 -3.88 -11.57
CA PRO A 475 16.54 -4.04 -12.57
C PRO A 475 15.75 -5.34 -12.36
N MET A 476 14.44 -5.25 -12.60
CA MET A 476 13.46 -6.32 -12.43
C MET A 476 12.75 -6.64 -13.75
N ASP A 477 12.32 -7.90 -13.93
CA ASP A 477 11.64 -8.35 -15.16
C ASP A 477 10.11 -8.04 -15.15
N GLY A 478 9.59 -7.48 -14.06
CA GLY A 478 8.22 -7.01 -13.90
C GLY A 478 8.13 -5.92 -12.83
N VAL A 479 6.91 -5.52 -12.46
CA VAL A 479 6.67 -4.49 -11.44
C VAL A 479 6.98 -5.07 -10.06
N PRO A 480 8.06 -4.67 -9.35
CA PRO A 480 8.37 -5.23 -8.05
C PRO A 480 7.29 -4.88 -7.02
N HIS A 481 6.95 -5.86 -6.20
CA HIS A 481 6.06 -5.73 -5.05
C HIS A 481 6.56 -6.68 -3.96
N PRO A 482 7.60 -6.29 -3.18
CA PRO A 482 8.18 -7.13 -2.13
C PRO A 482 7.26 -7.35 -0.93
N GLY A 483 6.29 -6.46 -0.72
CA GLY A 483 5.67 -6.25 0.58
C GLY A 483 6.75 -5.99 1.63
N PRO A 484 6.77 -6.77 2.73
CA PRO A 484 7.82 -6.67 3.75
C PRO A 484 9.09 -7.48 3.39
N GLY A 485 9.13 -8.13 2.23
CA GLY A 485 10.31 -8.78 1.67
C GLY A 485 10.78 -10.06 2.37
N ALA A 486 11.73 -10.74 1.70
CA ALA A 486 12.42 -11.91 2.24
C ALA A 486 13.94 -11.77 2.07
N LEU A 487 14.67 -12.11 3.13
CA LEU A 487 16.13 -12.15 3.19
C LEU A 487 16.62 -13.59 3.38
N TYR A 488 17.80 -13.89 2.86
CA TYR A 488 18.59 -15.06 3.20
C TYR A 488 20.07 -14.64 3.39
N PRO A 489 20.43 -14.12 4.57
CA PRO A 489 21.74 -13.50 4.81
C PRO A 489 22.92 -14.46 4.68
N ASP A 490 22.73 -15.77 4.90
CA ASP A 490 23.81 -16.78 4.82
C ASP A 490 24.51 -16.84 3.44
N GLU A 491 23.81 -16.46 2.37
CA GLU A 491 24.34 -16.37 1.00
C GLU A 491 24.18 -14.94 0.40
N ASP A 492 24.03 -13.92 1.26
CA ASP A 492 23.81 -12.51 0.87
C ASP A 492 22.60 -12.31 -0.09
N LEU A 493 21.48 -13.03 0.04
CA LEU A 493 20.36 -12.94 -0.92
C LEU A 493 19.14 -12.19 -0.38
N ALA A 494 18.43 -11.51 -1.29
CA ALA A 494 17.12 -10.89 -1.05
C ALA A 494 16.16 -11.14 -2.23
N PHE A 495 14.86 -11.14 -1.95
CA PHE A 495 13.82 -11.60 -2.88
C PHE A 495 12.62 -10.64 -2.95
N THR A 496 12.01 -10.51 -4.13
CA THR A 496 10.75 -9.79 -4.36
C THR A 496 9.79 -10.59 -5.25
N THR A 497 8.50 -10.59 -4.92
CA THR A 497 7.43 -10.89 -5.89
C THR A 497 7.28 -9.77 -6.91
N HIS A 498 6.59 -10.05 -8.02
CA HIS A 498 6.21 -9.04 -9.00
C HIS A 498 4.69 -8.98 -9.19
N ALA A 499 4.14 -7.77 -9.14
CA ALA A 499 2.78 -7.51 -9.55
C ALA A 499 2.68 -7.63 -11.09
N GLY A 500 1.66 -8.34 -11.57
CA GLY A 500 1.37 -8.47 -13.00
C GLY A 500 2.36 -9.31 -13.83
N ALA A 501 3.38 -9.94 -13.21
CA ALA A 501 4.35 -10.78 -13.90
C ALA A 501 4.59 -12.11 -13.17
N PRO A 502 4.70 -13.26 -13.88
CA PRO A 502 4.84 -14.58 -13.27
C PRO A 502 6.28 -14.92 -12.87
N SER A 503 6.93 -14.04 -12.09
CA SER A 503 8.33 -14.21 -11.65
C SER A 503 8.57 -13.72 -10.22
N VAL A 504 9.62 -14.26 -9.58
CA VAL A 504 10.21 -13.76 -8.33
C VAL A 504 11.64 -13.32 -8.61
N GLY A 505 11.96 -12.06 -8.30
CA GLY A 505 13.29 -11.48 -8.52
C GLY A 505 14.22 -11.75 -7.34
N VAL A 506 15.48 -12.09 -7.63
CA VAL A 506 16.51 -12.40 -6.63
C VAL A 506 17.77 -11.57 -6.90
N TRP A 507 18.32 -10.94 -5.86
CA TRP A 507 19.56 -10.18 -5.95
C TRP A 507 20.50 -10.45 -4.78
N ASN A 508 21.78 -10.17 -5.01
CA ASN A 508 22.81 -10.22 -3.97
C ASN A 508 22.87 -8.88 -3.22
N THR A 509 22.71 -8.88 -1.90
CA THR A 509 22.75 -7.69 -1.04
C THR A 509 24.17 -7.15 -0.82
N SER A 510 25.20 -7.96 -1.03
CA SER A 510 26.60 -7.55 -0.93
C SER A 510 27.13 -6.86 -2.22
N THR A 511 26.53 -7.08 -3.39
CA THR A 511 26.96 -6.46 -4.67
C THR A 511 25.88 -5.65 -5.38
N TRP A 512 24.61 -5.83 -5.03
CA TRP A 512 23.42 -5.29 -5.72
C TRP A 512 23.26 -5.75 -7.17
N ASP A 513 23.86 -6.89 -7.53
CA ASP A 513 23.65 -7.56 -8.82
C ASP A 513 22.43 -8.50 -8.74
N VAL A 514 21.66 -8.60 -9.83
CA VAL A 514 20.61 -9.62 -10.02
C VAL A 514 21.26 -10.99 -10.14
N GLU A 515 20.78 -11.96 -9.37
CA GLU A 515 21.24 -13.36 -9.41
C GLU A 515 20.32 -14.23 -10.28
N GLU A 516 18.99 -14.13 -10.13
CA GLU A 516 18.03 -14.92 -10.91
C GLU A 516 16.64 -14.24 -10.99
N MET A 517 15.86 -14.62 -12.01
CA MET A 517 14.42 -14.35 -12.11
C MET A 517 13.68 -15.68 -12.10
N ILE A 518 13.20 -16.10 -10.92
CA ILE A 518 12.59 -17.42 -10.70
C ILE A 518 11.19 -17.45 -11.32
N ASP A 519 10.95 -18.40 -12.22
CA ASP A 519 9.64 -18.65 -12.82
C ASP A 519 8.61 -19.16 -11.80
N VAL A 520 7.47 -18.46 -11.71
CA VAL A 520 6.29 -18.90 -10.92
C VAL A 520 5.04 -18.99 -11.81
N ARG A 521 3.86 -19.27 -11.26
CA ARG A 521 2.58 -19.45 -12.02
C ARG A 521 1.96 -18.12 -12.45
N GLY A 522 2.00 -17.11 -11.60
CA GLY A 522 1.31 -15.83 -11.77
C GLY A 522 1.93 -14.71 -10.95
N SER A 523 1.28 -13.55 -10.98
CA SER A 523 1.58 -12.37 -10.16
C SER A 523 1.60 -12.72 -8.66
N GLY A 524 2.34 -11.94 -7.86
CA GLY A 524 2.36 -12.05 -6.39
C GLY A 524 2.51 -10.67 -5.74
N LEU A 525 2.14 -10.58 -4.46
CA LEU A 525 2.24 -9.34 -3.67
C LEU A 525 3.13 -9.49 -2.44
N PHE A 526 3.23 -10.68 -1.84
CA PHE A 526 3.97 -10.86 -0.61
C PHE A 526 4.91 -12.07 -0.65
N ILE A 527 6.14 -11.82 -0.19
CA ILE A 527 7.21 -12.81 -0.07
C ILE A 527 7.88 -12.66 1.29
N ARG A 528 8.14 -13.78 1.97
CA ARG A 528 8.60 -13.83 3.37
C ARG A 528 9.52 -15.03 3.62
N LYS A 529 10.46 -14.90 4.54
CA LYS A 529 11.31 -15.99 5.04
C LYS A 529 11.60 -15.80 6.53
N HIS A 530 11.91 -16.90 7.20
CA HIS A 530 12.35 -16.94 8.59
C HIS A 530 13.66 -17.77 8.70
N GLU A 531 14.49 -17.52 9.71
CA GLU A 531 15.78 -18.22 9.90
C GLU A 531 15.63 -19.74 10.07
N ASN A 532 14.55 -20.19 10.72
CA ASN A 532 14.24 -21.61 10.95
C ASN A 532 13.44 -22.29 9.82
N SER A 533 13.17 -21.55 8.73
CA SER A 533 12.59 -22.09 7.49
C SER A 533 13.68 -22.29 6.45
N ASP A 534 13.83 -23.49 5.91
CA ASP A 534 14.70 -23.77 4.76
C ASP A 534 14.23 -22.93 3.54
N TYR A 535 12.93 -22.75 3.36
CA TYR A 535 12.31 -22.12 2.19
C TYR A 535 11.95 -20.63 2.36
N VAL A 536 11.98 -19.90 1.25
CA VAL A 536 11.26 -18.62 1.09
C VAL A 536 9.81 -18.95 0.70
N TRP A 537 8.84 -18.28 1.33
CA TRP A 537 7.42 -18.43 1.04
C TRP A 537 6.89 -17.22 0.28
N ALA A 538 6.13 -17.45 -0.79
CA ALA A 538 5.56 -16.40 -1.63
C ALA A 538 4.11 -16.74 -2.03
N ASP A 539 3.26 -15.72 -2.21
CA ASP A 539 1.89 -15.90 -2.70
C ASP A 539 1.74 -15.80 -4.22
N VAL A 540 0.54 -16.17 -4.68
CA VAL A 540 0.05 -15.96 -6.05
C VAL A 540 -1.27 -15.23 -5.94
N ILE A 541 -1.31 -14.02 -6.48
CA ILE A 541 -2.48 -13.17 -6.32
C ILE A 541 -2.52 -12.10 -7.42
N LEU A 542 -3.73 -11.61 -7.72
CA LEU A 542 -4.03 -10.69 -8.84
C LEU A 542 -3.77 -11.36 -10.20
N THR A 543 -4.15 -12.63 -10.35
CA THR A 543 -4.13 -13.34 -11.64
C THR A 543 -5.47 -13.31 -12.37
N ASP A 544 -6.57 -12.96 -11.68
CA ASP A 544 -7.96 -13.10 -12.14
C ASP A 544 -8.33 -14.56 -12.51
N THR A 545 -7.66 -15.55 -11.89
CA THR A 545 -7.85 -16.99 -12.17
C THR A 545 -7.85 -17.83 -10.89
N GLU A 546 -8.08 -19.14 -11.04
CA GLU A 546 -7.93 -20.13 -9.96
C GLU A 546 -6.49 -20.24 -9.41
N ASP A 547 -5.49 -19.62 -10.05
CA ASP A 547 -4.12 -19.55 -9.53
C ASP A 547 -4.02 -18.61 -8.31
N ASP A 548 -4.97 -17.69 -8.07
CA ASP A 548 -5.01 -16.82 -6.87
C ASP A 548 -5.07 -17.60 -5.54
N ALA A 549 -5.38 -18.91 -5.58
CA ALA A 549 -5.35 -19.79 -4.41
C ALA A 549 -3.98 -20.44 -4.14
N TYR A 550 -2.93 -20.13 -4.90
CA TYR A 550 -1.63 -20.81 -4.78
C TYR A 550 -0.62 -20.07 -3.88
N VAL A 551 0.24 -20.84 -3.21
CA VAL A 551 1.46 -20.34 -2.56
C VAL A 551 2.66 -21.24 -2.89
N TYR A 552 3.88 -20.72 -2.76
CA TYR A 552 5.13 -21.41 -3.06
C TYR A 552 6.03 -21.61 -1.86
N LEU A 553 6.83 -22.68 -1.93
CA LEU A 553 8.09 -22.83 -1.22
C LEU A 553 9.20 -22.74 -2.27
N ILE A 554 10.03 -21.70 -2.18
CA ILE A 554 11.19 -21.46 -3.05
C ILE A 554 12.45 -21.84 -2.27
N ASP A 555 13.29 -22.68 -2.86
CA ASP A 555 14.58 -23.09 -2.30
C ASP A 555 15.63 -22.01 -2.58
N PRO A 556 16.18 -21.34 -1.55
CA PRO A 556 17.14 -20.25 -1.75
C PRO A 556 18.56 -20.73 -2.10
N GLU A 557 18.89 -22.02 -1.91
CA GLU A 557 20.19 -22.58 -2.38
C GLU A 557 20.15 -22.92 -3.88
N SER A 558 19.00 -23.37 -4.40
CA SER A 558 18.85 -23.75 -5.81
C SER A 558 18.20 -22.70 -6.70
N LEU A 559 17.52 -21.71 -6.13
CA LEU A 559 16.72 -20.69 -6.82
C LEU A 559 15.64 -21.33 -7.73
N GLU A 560 15.05 -22.43 -7.28
CA GLU A 560 13.93 -23.11 -7.94
C GLU A 560 12.71 -23.20 -6.99
N VAL A 561 11.49 -23.20 -7.55
CA VAL A 561 10.27 -23.53 -6.79
C VAL A 561 10.34 -25.01 -6.40
N ALA A 562 10.47 -25.28 -5.10
CA ALA A 562 10.56 -26.62 -4.55
C ALA A 562 9.18 -27.28 -4.40
N GLN A 563 8.17 -26.49 -4.02
CA GLN A 563 6.79 -26.95 -3.84
C GLN A 563 5.79 -25.83 -4.16
N GLU A 564 4.64 -26.24 -4.69
CA GLU A 564 3.47 -25.40 -4.95
C GLU A 564 2.31 -25.97 -4.13
N ILE A 565 1.55 -25.12 -3.43
CA ILE A 565 0.42 -25.51 -2.61
C ILE A 565 -0.83 -24.82 -3.14
N ASP A 566 -1.79 -25.63 -3.60
CA ASP A 566 -3.13 -25.20 -3.99
C ASP A 566 -4.01 -25.10 -2.73
N CYS A 567 -4.35 -23.89 -2.30
CA CYS A 567 -5.15 -23.67 -1.10
C CYS A 567 -6.66 -23.90 -1.31
N SER A 568 -7.12 -24.06 -2.55
CA SER A 568 -8.54 -24.31 -2.86
C SER A 568 -9.06 -25.63 -2.30
N GLN A 569 -8.16 -26.58 -2.01
CA GLN A 569 -8.50 -27.84 -1.33
C GLN A 569 -9.03 -27.63 0.11
N TRP A 570 -8.84 -26.45 0.71
CA TRP A 570 -9.36 -26.04 2.03
C TRP A 570 -10.45 -24.95 1.97
N GLY A 571 -11.02 -24.71 0.78
CA GLY A 571 -12.12 -23.77 0.57
C GLY A 571 -11.71 -22.31 0.35
N VAL A 572 -10.42 -22.04 0.21
CA VAL A 572 -9.84 -20.72 -0.07
C VAL A 572 -9.74 -20.47 -1.58
N ALA A 573 -10.29 -19.35 -2.05
CA ALA A 573 -10.21 -18.91 -3.45
C ALA A 573 -9.09 -17.88 -3.70
N ALA A 574 -8.62 -17.19 -2.67
CA ALA A 574 -7.51 -16.23 -2.73
C ALA A 574 -6.62 -16.41 -1.50
N ALA A 575 -5.35 -16.77 -1.69
CA ALA A 575 -4.37 -17.06 -0.66
C ALA A 575 -3.25 -16.01 -0.65
N ILE A 576 -3.04 -15.31 0.46
CA ILE A 576 -2.23 -14.08 0.48
C ILE A 576 -1.41 -13.90 1.77
N HIS A 577 -0.29 -13.18 1.63
CA HIS A 577 0.51 -12.62 2.72
C HIS A 577 1.07 -13.68 3.68
N PRO A 578 2.06 -14.50 3.30
CA PRO A 578 2.71 -15.40 4.24
C PRO A 578 3.30 -14.61 5.42
N GLU A 579 3.10 -15.05 6.66
CA GLU A 579 3.75 -14.48 7.87
C GLU A 579 4.09 -15.64 8.81
N PHE A 580 5.26 -15.64 9.43
CA PHE A 580 5.74 -16.77 10.26
C PHE A 580 5.32 -16.61 11.73
N SER A 581 5.30 -17.71 12.50
CA SER A 581 5.37 -17.64 13.97
C SER A 581 6.73 -17.06 14.42
N ARG A 582 6.82 -16.59 15.67
CA ARG A 582 8.07 -16.02 16.24
C ARG A 582 9.25 -16.98 16.21
N ASP A 583 8.99 -18.28 16.37
CA ASP A 583 9.99 -19.33 16.30
C ASP A 583 10.20 -19.87 14.87
N GLY A 584 9.35 -19.49 13.92
CA GLY A 584 9.29 -20.05 12.57
C GLY A 584 9.05 -21.56 12.52
N GLU A 585 8.44 -22.16 13.55
CA GLU A 585 7.91 -23.52 13.45
C GLU A 585 6.61 -23.59 12.62
N LYS A 586 5.96 -22.45 12.35
CA LYS A 586 4.72 -22.31 11.58
C LYS A 586 4.78 -21.15 10.58
N VAL A 587 4.00 -21.23 9.50
CA VAL A 587 3.70 -20.11 8.60
C VAL A 587 2.19 -20.01 8.34
N TYR A 588 1.69 -18.78 8.42
CA TYR A 588 0.27 -18.41 8.35
C TYR A 588 -0.03 -17.76 7.00
N ILE A 589 -1.04 -18.27 6.28
CA ILE A 589 -1.53 -17.73 5.00
C ILE A 589 -2.97 -17.24 5.19
N SER A 590 -3.32 -16.05 4.71
CA SER A 590 -4.72 -15.59 4.74
C SER A 590 -5.49 -16.17 3.57
N GLY A 591 -6.58 -16.88 3.88
CA GLY A 591 -7.63 -17.18 2.92
C GLY A 591 -8.61 -16.01 2.83
N TRP A 592 -8.28 -15.03 1.98
CA TRP A 592 -9.02 -13.77 1.84
C TRP A 592 -10.43 -13.96 1.24
N MET A 593 -10.53 -14.81 0.23
CA MET A 593 -11.79 -15.13 -0.46
C MET A 593 -12.06 -16.64 -0.45
N GLY A 594 -13.29 -17.04 -0.76
CA GLY A 594 -13.70 -18.44 -0.91
C GLY A 594 -14.92 -18.80 -0.09
N GLU A 595 -15.22 -20.10 0.00
CA GLU A 595 -16.28 -20.62 0.89
C GLU A 595 -15.83 -20.62 2.36
N ASN A 596 -14.51 -20.60 2.62
CA ASN A 596 -13.94 -20.61 3.98
C ASN A 596 -12.88 -19.50 4.18
N GLN A 597 -13.34 -18.30 4.55
CA GLN A 597 -12.45 -17.22 4.99
C GLN A 597 -11.80 -17.59 6.32
N SER A 598 -10.49 -17.79 6.29
CA SER A 598 -9.74 -18.48 7.33
C SER A 598 -8.25 -18.13 7.28
N ILE A 599 -7.50 -18.46 8.33
CA ILE A 599 -6.03 -18.50 8.28
C ILE A 599 -5.59 -19.96 8.17
N LEU A 600 -4.81 -20.28 7.13
CA LEU A 600 -4.20 -21.60 6.95
C LEU A 600 -2.83 -21.62 7.62
N VAL A 601 -2.57 -22.63 8.45
CA VAL A 601 -1.32 -22.78 9.21
C VAL A 601 -0.54 -23.97 8.67
N PHE A 602 0.69 -23.75 8.20
CA PHE A 602 1.54 -24.78 7.61
C PHE A 602 2.85 -24.97 8.38
N ASP A 603 3.39 -26.20 8.32
CA ASP A 603 4.81 -26.46 8.61
C ASP A 603 5.66 -25.84 7.47
N PRO A 604 6.57 -24.90 7.78
CA PRO A 604 7.25 -24.11 6.75
C PRO A 604 8.31 -24.89 5.96
N ASN A 605 8.71 -26.07 6.45
CA ASN A 605 9.78 -26.91 5.89
C ASN A 605 9.24 -28.10 5.09
N THR A 606 7.94 -28.39 5.18
CA THR A 606 7.28 -29.50 4.47
C THR A 606 6.04 -29.08 3.70
N GLY A 607 5.44 -27.94 4.04
CA GLY A 607 4.16 -27.49 3.49
C GLY A 607 2.98 -28.39 3.89
N GLU A 608 3.10 -29.18 4.96
CA GLU A 608 1.97 -29.89 5.56
C GLU A 608 1.07 -28.88 6.28
N LEU A 609 -0.24 -28.88 5.99
CA LEU A 609 -1.20 -28.08 6.76
C LEU A 609 -1.30 -28.65 8.18
N LEU A 610 -0.98 -27.82 9.16
CA LEU A 610 -1.05 -28.12 10.58
C LEU A 610 -2.44 -27.81 11.15
N ASP A 611 -2.99 -26.64 10.83
CA ASP A 611 -4.31 -26.19 11.29
C ASP A 611 -4.99 -25.19 10.32
N GLN A 612 -6.26 -24.89 10.56
CA GLN A 612 -7.05 -23.90 9.83
C GLN A 612 -7.92 -23.11 10.82
N ILE A 613 -7.55 -21.85 11.06
CA ILE A 613 -8.28 -20.95 11.96
C ILE A 613 -9.48 -20.37 11.21
N GLU A 614 -10.70 -20.76 11.61
CA GLU A 614 -11.96 -20.34 10.99
C GLU A 614 -12.63 -19.18 11.75
N GLY A 615 -13.61 -18.53 11.12
CA GLY A 615 -14.41 -17.46 11.75
C GLY A 615 -13.87 -16.05 11.52
N LEU A 616 -12.97 -15.88 10.56
CA LEU A 616 -12.40 -14.61 10.11
C LEU A 616 -13.27 -13.98 9.02
N LEU A 617 -13.19 -12.66 8.89
CA LEU A 617 -14.02 -11.86 7.96
C LEU A 617 -13.12 -11.15 6.93
N ALA A 618 -13.02 -11.72 5.74
CA ALA A 618 -12.10 -11.27 4.67
C ALA A 618 -10.66 -10.97 5.17
N PRO A 619 -9.97 -11.95 5.78
CA PRO A 619 -8.64 -11.73 6.35
C PRO A 619 -7.60 -11.44 5.27
N THR A 620 -6.73 -10.45 5.47
CA THR A 620 -5.67 -10.09 4.50
C THR A 620 -4.29 -9.99 5.16
N GLY A 621 -3.85 -8.78 5.52
CA GLY A 621 -2.57 -8.53 6.18
C GLY A 621 -2.52 -9.16 7.58
N LYS A 622 -1.35 -9.69 7.94
CA LYS A 622 -1.08 -10.38 9.20
C LYS A 622 0.24 -9.89 9.76
N PHE A 623 0.24 -9.43 11.00
CA PHE A 623 1.38 -8.74 11.59
C PHE A 623 1.62 -9.33 12.97
N LEU A 624 2.79 -9.95 13.16
CA LEU A 624 3.18 -10.55 14.43
C LEU A 624 3.80 -9.50 15.37
N GLY A 625 3.55 -9.62 16.67
CA GLY A 625 4.12 -8.70 17.69
C GLY A 625 5.66 -8.67 17.75
N THR A 626 6.37 -9.61 17.09
CA THR A 626 7.83 -9.53 16.90
C THR A 626 8.30 -8.29 16.15
N ARG A 627 7.43 -7.64 15.35
CA ARG A 627 7.78 -6.41 14.60
C ARG A 627 8.23 -5.26 15.49
N ALA A 628 7.78 -5.21 16.75
CA ALA A 628 8.30 -4.27 17.74
C ALA A 628 9.78 -4.46 18.09
N GLU A 629 10.39 -5.62 17.83
CA GLU A 629 11.81 -5.81 18.06
C GLU A 629 12.68 -5.04 17.06
N GLY A 630 12.09 -4.57 15.94
CA GLY A 630 12.72 -3.83 14.86
C GLY A 630 12.42 -4.46 13.50
N HIS A 631 12.66 -3.71 12.43
CA HIS A 631 12.46 -4.13 11.04
C HIS A 631 13.72 -4.69 10.37
#